data_AF-A0A2M7PLZ7-F1
#
_entry.id   AF-A0A2M7PLZ7-F1
#
_cell.length_a   1.000
_cell.length_b   1.000
_cell.length_c   1.000
_cell.angle_alpha   90.00
_cell.angle_beta   90.00
_cell.angle_gamma   90.00
#
_symmetry.space_group_name_H-M   'P 1'
#
loop_
_entity.id
_entity.type
_entity.pdbx_description
1 polymer ?
#
loop_
_entity_poly.entity_id
_entity_poly.type
_entity_poly.pdbx_seq_one_letter_code
_entity_poly.pdbx_strand_id
1 'polypeptide(L)'
;MQAKELKTKEGIGAKAIYKQIDSSYTNLRFIERSIYEERKSSSRISFNALSFKSFMNKNTEGLGHSGMLWDEIISKQKVDFNDYVYDFTVEHPHHNFVANNFVVSNCGIRLVRTNLTLKEVKPKIELLVDELFRAIPSGLGSKGRIRISYNEMRKVLREGTKWAVKSGYGWEEDVLFTEEEGSMKEANPDLISQHALERGKPQLGTLGSGNHFLEIQVVDKIYDPEIARELGLEEGQITVMIHCGSRGLGHQVCTDYLVTMQKAVQKYGIKLPDRQLACAPLDSPEGKNYYAAMAGAANYAWANRQCIMHWTREVFAKVFRSTPEELELKLIYDVAHNIAKIEEHSWGGQKIKLCVHRKGATRAFPPFHQDIPERYQKIGQPVLIPGDMGRCSYCLVGTEKAMEETFGSTCHGAGRVMSRMAAKKQARGRDIQQELRERGIIVKAENRGTLVEEMSDAYKDVSEVVEVMHQTGISKKVARMKPLGVIKG
;
A
#
# COMPACT_ATOMS: atom_id res chain seq x y z
N MET A 1 7.24 -35.15 27.51
CA MET A 1 6.64 -34.30 28.55
C MET A 1 5.22 -34.73 28.84
N GLN A 2 4.34 -34.74 27.83
CA GLN A 2 2.97 -35.27 27.90
C GLN A 2 2.83 -36.62 28.65
N ALA A 3 3.69 -37.60 28.39
CA ALA A 3 3.67 -38.88 29.12
C ALA A 3 3.90 -38.74 30.64
N LYS A 4 4.80 -37.84 31.07
CA LYS A 4 5.03 -37.55 32.49
C LYS A 4 3.82 -36.83 33.08
N GLU A 5 3.22 -35.90 32.34
CA GLU A 5 2.01 -35.20 32.79
C GLU A 5 0.83 -36.14 32.98
N LEU A 6 0.57 -37.04 32.02
CA LEU A 6 -0.47 -38.06 32.14
C LEU A 6 -0.20 -38.99 33.32
N LYS A 7 1.07 -39.38 33.56
CA LYS A 7 1.42 -40.18 34.72
C LYS A 7 1.17 -39.44 36.05
N THR A 8 1.54 -38.17 36.13
CA THR A 8 1.42 -37.36 37.35
C THR A 8 -0.03 -36.96 37.63
N LYS A 9 -0.81 -36.60 36.60
CA LYS A 9 -2.19 -36.13 36.75
C LYS A 9 -3.20 -37.27 36.89
N GLU A 10 -3.05 -38.33 36.10
CA GLU A 10 -4.06 -39.40 36.01
C GLU A 10 -3.61 -40.71 36.67
N GLY A 11 -2.33 -40.83 37.08
CA GLY A 11 -1.81 -42.02 37.77
C GLY A 11 -1.66 -43.27 36.91
N ILE A 12 -2.11 -43.23 35.65
CA ILE A 12 -2.19 -44.37 34.74
C ILE A 12 -0.82 -44.97 34.35
N GLY A 13 -0.79 -46.26 34.02
CA GLY A 13 0.44 -46.98 33.67
C GLY A 13 0.93 -46.71 32.24
N ALA A 14 2.22 -46.99 31.97
CA ALA A 14 2.87 -46.74 30.68
C ALA A 14 2.13 -47.32 29.47
N LYS A 15 1.51 -48.50 29.60
CA LYS A 15 0.72 -49.13 28.51
C LYS A 15 -0.54 -48.33 28.15
N ALA A 16 -1.21 -47.73 29.12
CA ALA A 16 -2.38 -46.89 28.89
C ALA A 16 -1.98 -45.55 28.26
N ILE A 17 -0.91 -44.94 28.79
CA ILE A 17 -0.32 -43.71 28.24
C ILE A 17 0.12 -43.93 26.78
N TYR A 18 0.76 -45.07 26.49
CA TYR A 18 1.19 -45.39 25.13
C TYR A 18 0.02 -45.47 24.15
N LYS A 19 -1.11 -46.06 24.55
CA LYS A 19 -2.33 -46.11 23.73
C LYS A 19 -2.97 -44.73 23.53
N GLN A 20 -2.89 -43.83 24.51
CA GLN A 20 -3.45 -42.48 24.41
C GLN A 20 -2.59 -41.53 23.56
N ILE A 21 -1.26 -41.67 23.61
CA ILE A 21 -0.35 -40.80 22.84
C ILE A 21 -0.41 -41.10 21.35
N ASP A 22 -0.75 -42.33 20.98
CA ASP A 22 -1.03 -42.78 19.60
C ASP A 22 -0.08 -42.17 18.54
N SER A 23 1.23 -42.26 18.79
CA SER A 23 2.25 -41.65 17.94
C SER A 23 3.16 -42.71 17.35
N SER A 24 3.27 -42.71 16.01
CA SER A 24 4.18 -43.56 15.23
C SER A 24 5.67 -43.36 15.55
N TYR A 25 6.01 -42.28 16.25
CA TYR A 25 7.37 -41.91 16.64
C TYR A 25 7.74 -42.34 18.07
N THR A 26 6.77 -42.83 18.83
CA THR A 26 6.99 -43.28 20.22
C THR A 26 6.71 -44.77 20.32
N ASN A 27 7.45 -45.47 21.17
CA ASN A 27 7.16 -46.86 21.51
C ASN A 27 6.98 -47.01 23.02
N LEU A 28 6.38 -48.12 23.45
CA LEU A 28 6.07 -48.36 24.86
C LEU A 28 7.31 -48.21 25.75
N ARG A 29 8.46 -48.74 25.31
CA ARG A 29 9.72 -48.68 26.05
C ARG A 29 10.20 -47.23 26.24
N PHE A 30 10.00 -46.38 25.24
CA PHE A 30 10.30 -44.95 25.35
C PHE A 30 9.44 -44.27 26.42
N ILE A 31 8.15 -44.62 26.49
CA ILE A 31 7.22 -44.10 27.51
C ILE A 31 7.63 -44.59 28.90
N GLU A 32 7.88 -45.89 29.07
CA GLU A 32 8.33 -46.48 30.35
C GLU A 32 9.58 -45.78 30.89
N ARG A 33 10.62 -45.66 30.06
CA ARG A 33 11.86 -44.96 30.42
C ARG A 33 11.70 -43.45 30.60
N SER A 34 10.59 -42.87 30.13
CA SER A 34 10.32 -41.44 30.34
C SER A 34 9.66 -41.18 31.68
N ILE A 35 8.87 -42.12 32.20
CA ILE A 35 8.07 -41.91 33.40
C ILE A 35 8.60 -42.65 34.63
N TYR A 36 9.39 -43.71 34.45
CA TYR A 36 9.92 -44.52 35.55
C TYR A 36 11.43 -44.42 35.73
N GLU A 37 12.17 -43.96 34.72
CA GLU A 37 13.62 -43.80 34.78
C GLU A 37 14.01 -42.32 34.71
N GLU A 38 14.95 -41.90 35.55
CA GLU A 38 15.67 -40.65 35.37
C GLU A 38 16.69 -40.80 34.24
N ARG A 39 16.46 -40.10 33.12
CA ARG A 39 17.32 -40.21 31.95
C ARG A 39 18.65 -39.50 32.18
N LYS A 40 19.73 -40.27 32.18
CA LYS A 40 21.12 -39.76 32.24
C LYS A 40 21.66 -39.22 30.91
N SER A 41 20.96 -39.49 29.80
CA SER A 41 21.34 -39.05 28.45
C SER A 41 20.11 -38.55 27.68
N SER A 42 20.36 -37.81 26.59
CA SER A 42 19.30 -37.42 25.65
C SER A 42 18.56 -38.63 25.08
N SER A 43 17.28 -38.44 24.81
CA SER A 43 16.40 -39.42 24.16
C SER A 43 16.95 -39.81 22.79
N ARG A 44 17.16 -41.10 22.54
CA ARG A 44 17.35 -41.59 21.16
C ARG A 44 16.03 -41.42 20.41
N ILE A 45 16.13 -40.81 19.23
CA ILE A 45 15.01 -40.55 18.33
C ILE A 45 14.63 -41.87 17.64
N SER A 46 13.33 -42.10 17.41
CA SER A 46 12.86 -43.27 16.65
C SER A 46 13.42 -43.26 15.22
N PHE A 47 13.73 -44.43 14.66
CA PHE A 47 14.11 -44.55 13.25
C PHE A 47 13.01 -44.09 12.29
N ASN A 48 11.75 -44.14 12.75
CA ASN A 48 10.62 -43.64 11.97
C ASN A 48 10.43 -42.13 12.09
N ALA A 49 11.19 -41.43 12.95
CA ALA A 49 11.05 -40.00 13.12
C ALA A 49 11.38 -39.25 11.83
N LEU A 50 10.54 -38.26 11.51
CA LEU A 50 10.75 -37.41 10.36
C LEU A 50 12.14 -36.74 10.46
N SER A 51 12.99 -36.92 9.45
CA SER A 51 14.28 -36.24 9.43
C SER A 51 14.05 -34.72 9.38
N PHE A 52 14.95 -33.93 9.95
CA PHE A 52 14.86 -32.47 9.86
C PHE A 52 14.75 -31.99 8.41
N LYS A 53 15.47 -32.64 7.48
CA LYS A 53 15.39 -32.35 6.04
C LYS A 53 13.99 -32.64 5.47
N SER A 54 13.40 -33.77 5.83
CA SER A 54 12.03 -34.14 5.40
C SER A 54 10.97 -33.23 6.03
N PHE A 55 11.17 -32.82 7.29
CA PHE A 55 10.32 -31.85 7.97
C PHE A 55 10.32 -30.50 7.26
N MET A 56 11.51 -30.00 6.94
CA MET A 56 11.67 -28.76 6.19
C MET A 56 11.00 -28.89 4.83
N ASN A 57 11.32 -29.92 4.04
CA ASN A 57 10.71 -30.11 2.73
C ASN A 57 9.17 -30.13 2.75
N LYS A 58 8.57 -30.80 3.75
CA LYS A 58 7.11 -30.90 3.88
C LYS A 58 6.48 -29.58 4.30
N ASN A 59 7.04 -28.92 5.31
CA ASN A 59 6.41 -27.75 5.93
C ASN A 59 6.88 -26.43 5.33
N THR A 60 7.87 -26.44 4.42
CA THR A 60 8.28 -25.26 3.66
C THR A 60 8.03 -25.42 2.16
N GLU A 61 7.24 -26.41 1.75
CA GLU A 61 6.94 -26.65 0.33
C GLU A 61 6.32 -25.38 -0.29
N GLY A 62 6.94 -24.83 -1.33
CA GLY A 62 6.51 -23.57 -1.95
C GLY A 62 6.92 -22.29 -1.21
N LEU A 63 7.53 -22.36 -0.02
CA LEU A 63 7.97 -21.19 0.77
C LEU A 63 9.43 -20.76 0.52
N GLY A 64 10.18 -21.52 -0.30
CA GLY A 64 11.57 -21.20 -0.64
C GLY A 64 12.49 -21.06 0.59
N HIS A 65 13.31 -20.00 0.61
CA HIS A 65 14.20 -19.67 1.74
C HIS A 65 13.62 -18.61 2.68
N SER A 66 12.29 -18.50 2.78
CA SER A 66 11.60 -17.47 3.57
C SER A 66 11.87 -17.56 5.08
N GLY A 67 12.29 -18.72 5.58
CA GLY A 67 12.38 -18.99 7.03
C GLY A 67 11.01 -19.21 7.69
N MET A 68 9.94 -19.37 6.91
CA MET A 68 8.58 -19.63 7.37
C MET A 68 8.22 -21.11 7.21
N LEU A 69 7.25 -21.58 7.98
CA LEU A 69 6.66 -22.92 7.91
C LEU A 69 5.15 -22.76 7.68
N TRP A 70 4.56 -23.63 6.86
CA TRP A 70 3.12 -23.82 6.81
C TRP A 70 2.64 -24.41 8.14
N ASP A 71 1.52 -23.90 8.63
CA ASP A 71 0.79 -24.47 9.75
C ASP A 71 -0.67 -24.68 9.33
N GLU A 72 -1.30 -25.70 9.92
CA GLU A 72 -2.67 -26.08 9.58
C GLU A 72 -3.64 -25.31 10.49
N ILE A 73 -4.62 -24.62 9.91
CA ILE A 73 -5.71 -24.04 10.70
C ILE A 73 -6.62 -25.19 11.15
N ILE A 74 -6.41 -25.63 12.40
CA ILE A 74 -7.11 -26.78 12.98
C ILE A 74 -8.61 -26.49 13.21
N SER A 75 -8.97 -25.23 13.50
CA SER A 75 -10.36 -24.82 13.62
C SER A 75 -10.54 -23.31 13.45
N LYS A 76 -11.75 -22.89 13.06
CA LYS A 76 -12.20 -21.50 13.11
C LYS A 76 -13.49 -21.45 13.92
N GLN A 77 -13.54 -20.62 14.95
CA GLN A 77 -14.73 -20.44 15.78
C GLN A 77 -15.17 -18.99 15.78
N LYS A 78 -16.48 -18.77 15.64
CA LYS A 78 -17.10 -17.47 15.88
C LYS A 78 -17.26 -17.27 17.38
N VAL A 79 -16.71 -16.18 17.91
CA VAL A 79 -16.83 -15.80 19.32
C VAL A 79 -17.71 -14.57 19.41
N ASP A 80 -18.72 -14.60 20.28
CA ASP A 80 -19.52 -13.43 20.59
C ASP A 80 -18.68 -12.49 21.47
N PHE A 81 -18.13 -11.45 20.85
CA PHE A 81 -17.30 -10.43 21.49
C PHE A 81 -18.02 -9.07 21.44
N ASN A 82 -18.33 -8.52 22.62
CA ASN A 82 -19.11 -7.29 22.80
C ASN A 82 -18.28 -6.15 23.43
N ASP A 83 -17.02 -6.02 23.03
CA ASP A 83 -16.15 -4.89 23.40
C ASP A 83 -15.58 -4.25 22.13
N TYR A 84 -14.82 -3.16 22.26
CA TYR A 84 -14.12 -2.54 21.14
C TYR A 84 -13.16 -3.53 20.50
N VAL A 85 -13.46 -3.95 19.27
CA VAL A 85 -12.53 -4.71 18.44
C VAL A 85 -11.54 -3.71 17.85
N TYR A 86 -10.30 -3.76 18.34
CA TYR A 86 -9.18 -3.21 17.60
C TYR A 86 -8.80 -4.28 16.56
N ASP A 87 -8.98 -4.00 15.27
CA ASP A 87 -8.51 -4.89 14.21
C ASP A 87 -6.99 -4.93 14.21
N PHE A 88 -6.43 -5.86 14.98
CA PHE A 88 -5.04 -6.29 14.91
C PHE A 88 -4.99 -7.76 15.34
N THR A 89 -4.92 -8.68 14.38
CA THR A 89 -4.49 -10.05 14.72
C THR A 89 -3.42 -10.57 13.75
N VAL A 90 -2.19 -10.61 14.27
CA VAL A 90 -1.37 -11.83 14.26
C VAL A 90 -0.67 -11.87 15.63
N GLU A 91 -0.88 -12.93 16.43
CA GLU A 91 -0.11 -13.19 17.66
C GLU A 91 1.35 -13.48 17.29
N HIS A 92 2.16 -12.45 17.05
CA HIS A 92 3.59 -12.65 16.83
C HIS A 92 4.41 -11.54 17.50
N PRO A 93 5.39 -11.88 18.36
CA PRO A 93 6.20 -10.91 19.11
C PRO A 93 7.13 -10.04 18.23
N HIS A 94 7.18 -10.31 16.91
CA HIS A 94 7.90 -9.48 15.94
C HIS A 94 6.99 -8.68 15.00
N HIS A 95 5.68 -8.62 15.24
CA HIS A 95 4.79 -7.75 14.45
C HIS A 95 4.82 -6.33 15.01
N ASN A 96 5.77 -5.54 14.53
CA ASN A 96 5.83 -4.12 14.83
C ASN A 96 4.87 -3.38 13.88
N PHE A 97 3.63 -3.14 14.30
CA PHE A 97 2.85 -2.08 13.66
C PHE A 97 3.45 -0.75 14.09
N VAL A 98 4.27 -0.18 13.22
CA VAL A 98 4.75 1.19 13.37
C VAL A 98 3.65 2.12 12.83
N ALA A 99 2.73 2.51 13.70
CA ALA A 99 2.01 3.76 13.56
C ALA A 99 2.98 4.92 13.78
N ASN A 100 3.77 5.27 12.77
CA ASN A 100 4.46 6.57 12.79
C ASN A 100 3.48 7.71 12.47
N ASN A 101 2.28 7.65 13.07
CA ASN A 101 1.37 8.76 13.38
C ASN A 101 0.05 8.88 12.60
N PHE A 102 -0.72 7.80 12.63
CA PHE A 102 -2.13 7.66 12.28
C PHE A 102 -2.57 7.81 10.81
N VAL A 103 -2.48 8.93 10.09
CA VAL A 103 -2.74 8.95 8.62
C VAL A 103 -1.94 10.04 7.91
N VAL A 104 -1.11 9.67 6.93
CA VAL A 104 -0.55 10.61 5.94
C VAL A 104 -1.65 10.94 4.95
N SER A 105 -2.11 12.19 4.89
CA SER A 105 -3.28 12.58 4.10
C SER A 105 -3.07 12.38 2.59
N ASN A 106 -3.54 11.25 2.06
CA ASN A 106 -3.61 10.94 0.64
C ASN A 106 -2.23 10.84 -0.08
N CYS A 107 -1.30 10.08 0.51
CA CYS A 107 -0.35 9.38 -0.37
C CYS A 107 -1.18 8.44 -1.27
N GLY A 108 -0.92 8.47 -2.57
CA GLY A 108 -1.77 7.80 -3.55
C GLY A 108 -1.09 7.69 -4.91
N ILE A 109 -1.78 7.02 -5.82
CA ILE A 109 -1.24 6.61 -7.11
C ILE A 109 -2.21 7.07 -8.19
N ARG A 110 -1.63 7.54 -9.29
CA ARG A 110 -2.33 7.89 -10.51
C ARG A 110 -1.77 7.08 -11.67
N LEU A 111 -2.64 6.52 -12.50
CA LEU A 111 -2.24 5.80 -13.72
C LEU A 111 -2.78 6.53 -14.95
N VAL A 112 -1.88 6.88 -15.86
CA VAL A 112 -2.16 7.55 -17.13
C VAL A 112 -1.86 6.57 -18.25
N ARG A 113 -2.75 6.44 -19.23
CA ARG A 113 -2.50 5.67 -20.45
C ARG A 113 -2.10 6.57 -21.60
N THR A 114 -1.52 6.01 -22.65
CA THR A 114 -1.21 6.69 -23.91
C THR A 114 -1.60 5.80 -25.08
N ASN A 115 -1.65 6.31 -26.30
CA ASN A 115 -1.72 5.48 -27.51
C ASN A 115 -0.33 5.05 -28.02
N LEU A 116 0.75 5.37 -27.30
CA LEU A 116 2.11 5.02 -27.68
C LEU A 116 2.42 3.56 -27.36
N THR A 117 3.27 2.96 -28.19
CA THR A 117 3.77 1.60 -28.01
C THR A 117 5.22 1.57 -27.52
N LEU A 118 5.64 0.41 -26.97
CA LEU A 118 7.03 0.16 -26.60
C LEU A 118 8.03 0.46 -27.73
N LYS A 119 7.67 0.18 -28.99
CA LYS A 119 8.56 0.40 -30.14
C LYS A 119 8.85 1.89 -30.35
N GLU A 120 7.88 2.75 -30.09
CA GLU A 120 7.99 4.20 -30.28
C GLU A 120 8.72 4.88 -29.12
N VAL A 121 8.51 4.39 -27.89
CA VAL A 121 9.09 4.99 -26.69
C VAL A 121 10.49 4.48 -26.38
N LYS A 122 10.80 3.20 -26.64
CA LYS A 122 12.11 2.62 -26.31
C LYS A 122 13.30 3.39 -26.89
N PRO A 123 13.30 3.90 -28.13
CA PRO A 123 14.40 4.72 -28.65
C PRO A 123 14.55 6.09 -27.98
N LYS A 124 13.50 6.59 -27.33
CA LYS A 124 13.44 7.92 -26.71
C LYS A 124 13.43 7.87 -25.17
N ILE A 125 13.51 6.69 -24.56
CA ILE A 125 13.27 6.51 -23.12
C ILE A 125 14.24 7.32 -22.26
N GLU A 126 15.52 7.37 -22.62
CA GLU A 126 16.52 8.16 -21.89
C GLU A 126 16.21 9.66 -21.93
N LEU A 127 15.93 10.19 -23.13
CA LEU A 127 15.52 11.59 -23.31
C LEU A 127 14.24 11.90 -22.53
N LEU A 128 13.25 11.02 -22.60
CA LEU A 128 11.97 11.21 -21.94
C LEU A 128 12.12 11.26 -20.42
N VAL A 129 12.89 10.33 -19.84
CA VAL A 129 13.21 10.32 -18.40
C VAL A 129 13.99 11.58 -18.01
N ASP A 130 14.95 12.03 -18.82
CA ASP A 130 15.72 13.25 -18.56
C ASP A 130 14.85 14.52 -18.57
N GLU A 131 13.97 14.66 -19.57
CA GLU A 131 13.07 15.80 -19.67
C GLU A 131 12.04 15.80 -18.53
N LEU A 132 11.48 14.64 -18.17
CA LEU A 132 10.56 14.51 -17.05
C LEU A 132 11.25 14.84 -15.73
N PHE A 133 12.48 14.36 -15.51
CA PHE A 133 13.26 14.66 -14.30
C PHE A 133 13.54 16.17 -14.17
N ARG A 134 13.78 16.85 -15.30
CA ARG A 134 13.97 18.30 -15.33
C ARG A 134 12.67 19.07 -15.07
N ALA A 135 11.55 18.60 -15.63
CA ALA A 135 10.27 19.29 -15.56
C ALA A 135 9.55 19.12 -14.21
N ILE A 136 9.77 17.99 -13.53
CA ILE A 136 9.04 17.58 -12.34
C ILE A 136 10.00 17.61 -11.15
N PRO A 137 9.91 18.62 -10.27
CA PRO A 137 10.78 18.70 -9.11
C PRO A 137 10.56 17.50 -8.20
N SER A 138 11.66 16.85 -7.86
CA SER A 138 11.76 15.71 -6.97
C SER A 138 12.78 16.06 -5.88
N GLY A 139 12.87 15.35 -4.77
CA GLY A 139 13.81 15.66 -3.68
C GLY A 139 13.22 16.00 -2.31
N LEU A 140 14.01 15.74 -1.26
CA LEU A 140 13.77 16.30 0.08
C LEU A 140 13.98 17.82 0.05
N GLY A 141 12.94 18.59 0.39
CA GLY A 141 13.02 20.06 0.44
C GLY A 141 12.89 20.74 -0.93
N SER A 142 12.71 19.97 -2.00
CA SER A 142 12.47 20.48 -3.35
C SER A 142 11.25 21.40 -3.39
N LYS A 143 11.33 22.44 -4.23
CA LYS A 143 10.28 23.45 -4.38
C LYS A 143 9.66 23.36 -5.76
N GLY A 144 8.32 23.38 -5.80
CA GLY A 144 7.54 23.40 -7.02
C GLY A 144 7.69 24.69 -7.81
N ARG A 145 7.31 24.62 -9.09
CA ARG A 145 7.25 25.76 -10.01
C ARG A 145 6.10 26.71 -9.67
N ILE A 146 5.08 26.20 -8.97
CA ILE A 146 3.87 26.94 -8.62
C ILE A 146 4.17 27.95 -7.51
N ARG A 147 3.85 29.23 -7.76
CA ARG A 147 3.97 30.33 -6.80
C ARG A 147 2.59 30.88 -6.51
N ILE A 148 2.07 30.52 -5.34
CA ILE A 148 0.74 30.93 -4.88
C ILE A 148 0.81 31.74 -3.58
N SER A 149 -0.25 32.47 -3.26
CA SER A 149 -0.44 33.13 -1.95
C SER A 149 -1.00 32.14 -0.92
N TYR A 150 -1.05 32.52 0.36
CA TYR A 150 -1.74 31.69 1.36
C TYR A 150 -3.25 31.60 1.12
N ASN A 151 -3.87 32.67 0.61
CA ASN A 151 -5.29 32.65 0.26
C ASN A 151 -5.57 31.65 -0.87
N GLU A 152 -4.70 31.61 -1.87
CA GLU A 152 -4.83 30.66 -2.97
C GLU A 152 -4.54 29.23 -2.52
N MET A 153 -3.57 29.03 -1.61
CA MET A 153 -3.35 27.75 -0.95
C MET A 153 -4.59 27.25 -0.19
N ARG A 154 -5.36 28.13 0.45
CA ARG A 154 -6.64 27.75 1.08
C ARG A 154 -7.67 27.27 0.05
N LYS A 155 -7.65 27.77 -1.19
CA LYS A 155 -8.49 27.24 -2.28
C LYS A 155 -8.03 25.85 -2.71
N VAL A 156 -6.71 25.62 -2.86
CA VAL A 156 -6.14 24.29 -3.11
C VAL A 156 -6.65 23.27 -2.09
N LEU A 157 -6.62 23.64 -0.81
CA LEU A 157 -7.06 22.79 0.30
C LEU A 157 -8.57 22.52 0.29
N ARG A 158 -9.39 23.40 -0.29
CA ARG A 158 -10.85 23.19 -0.40
C ARG A 158 -11.23 22.39 -1.65
N GLU A 159 -10.60 22.69 -2.77
CA GLU A 159 -11.08 22.26 -4.09
C GLU A 159 -10.26 21.10 -4.70
N GLY A 160 -9.03 20.87 -4.23
CA GLY A 160 -8.17 19.78 -4.69
C GLY A 160 -7.96 19.76 -6.21
N THR A 161 -8.27 18.65 -6.88
CA THR A 161 -8.11 18.51 -8.35
C THR A 161 -8.87 19.61 -9.10
N LYS A 162 -10.06 20.00 -8.63
CA LYS A 162 -10.88 21.04 -9.28
C LYS A 162 -10.17 22.39 -9.34
N TRP A 163 -9.41 22.75 -8.29
CA TRP A 163 -8.58 23.96 -8.33
C TRP A 163 -7.47 23.85 -9.37
N ALA A 164 -6.81 22.70 -9.45
CA ALA A 164 -5.70 22.50 -10.38
C ALA A 164 -6.19 22.63 -11.83
N VAL A 165 -7.31 21.99 -12.19
CA VAL A 165 -7.91 22.11 -13.52
C VAL A 165 -8.32 23.54 -13.84
N LYS A 166 -9.04 24.24 -12.94
CA LYS A 166 -9.40 25.66 -13.12
C LYS A 166 -8.18 26.59 -13.27
N SER A 167 -7.04 26.19 -12.70
CA SER A 167 -5.78 26.91 -12.79
C SER A 167 -4.96 26.54 -14.04
N GLY A 168 -5.51 25.76 -14.96
CA GLY A 168 -4.89 25.36 -16.22
C GLY A 168 -4.10 24.05 -16.16
N TYR A 169 -4.13 23.33 -15.03
CA TYR A 169 -3.40 22.07 -14.87
C TYR A 169 -4.28 20.85 -15.19
N GLY A 170 -4.43 20.56 -16.47
CA GLY A 170 -5.11 19.36 -16.99
C GLY A 170 -6.52 19.62 -17.49
N TRP A 171 -7.38 18.60 -17.46
CA TRP A 171 -8.67 18.60 -18.14
C TRP A 171 -9.83 18.33 -17.18
N GLU A 172 -11.03 18.80 -17.51
CA GLU A 172 -12.24 18.55 -16.71
C GLU A 172 -12.53 17.05 -16.53
N GLU A 173 -12.25 16.22 -17.53
CA GLU A 173 -12.42 14.76 -17.41
C GLU A 173 -11.53 14.12 -16.33
N ASP A 174 -10.39 14.74 -16.00
CA ASP A 174 -9.47 14.21 -14.97
C ASP A 174 -10.12 14.21 -13.57
N VAL A 175 -11.05 15.13 -13.34
CA VAL A 175 -11.81 15.22 -12.08
C VAL A 175 -12.64 13.94 -11.89
N LEU A 176 -13.34 13.51 -12.94
CA LEU A 176 -14.24 12.35 -12.90
C LEU A 176 -13.51 11.04 -12.57
N PHE A 177 -12.27 10.89 -13.03
CA PHE A 177 -11.46 9.69 -12.80
C PHE A 177 -10.52 9.81 -11.60
N THR A 178 -10.72 10.81 -10.75
CA THR A 178 -10.03 10.92 -9.46
C THR A 178 -10.96 10.46 -8.34
N GLU A 179 -10.48 9.62 -7.41
CA GLU A 179 -11.23 9.24 -6.21
C GLU A 179 -11.74 10.49 -5.45
N GLU A 180 -12.98 10.46 -4.97
CA GLU A 180 -13.70 11.62 -4.41
C GLU A 180 -13.79 12.83 -5.37
N GLU A 181 -13.71 12.61 -6.68
CA GLU A 181 -13.52 13.67 -7.69
C GLU A 181 -12.33 14.61 -7.35
N GLY A 182 -11.35 14.08 -6.62
CA GLY A 182 -10.19 14.81 -6.14
C GLY A 182 -10.47 15.87 -5.09
N SER A 183 -11.63 15.82 -4.40
CA SER A 183 -12.01 16.79 -3.37
C SER A 183 -12.95 16.20 -2.30
N MET A 184 -12.45 16.08 -1.08
CA MET A 184 -13.27 15.84 0.11
C MET A 184 -13.90 17.15 0.60
N LYS A 185 -15.24 17.17 0.67
CA LYS A 185 -16.05 18.36 1.02
C LYS A 185 -15.90 18.81 2.46
N GLU A 186 -15.46 17.93 3.36
CA GLU A 186 -15.26 18.23 4.78
C GLU A 186 -14.01 19.06 5.05
N ALA A 187 -13.21 19.34 4.00
CA ALA A 187 -11.98 20.10 4.12
C ALA A 187 -12.20 21.51 4.71
N ASN A 188 -11.50 21.79 5.81
CA ASN A 188 -11.48 23.12 6.41
C ASN A 188 -10.03 23.63 6.55
N PRO A 189 -9.59 24.56 5.69
CA PRO A 189 -8.23 25.11 5.74
C PRO A 189 -7.91 25.90 7.02
N ASP A 190 -8.91 26.37 7.76
CA ASP A 190 -8.71 27.15 8.99
C ASP A 190 -8.26 26.26 10.16
N LEU A 191 -8.44 24.94 10.02
CA LEU A 191 -7.99 23.92 10.97
C LEU A 191 -6.59 23.37 10.66
N ILE A 192 -5.93 23.92 9.63
CA ILE A 192 -4.56 23.56 9.24
C ILE A 192 -3.62 24.65 9.75
N SER A 193 -2.58 24.24 10.47
CA SER A 193 -1.63 25.15 11.11
C SER A 193 -0.87 25.99 10.08
N GLN A 194 -0.46 27.19 10.50
CA GLN A 194 0.39 28.06 9.68
C GLN A 194 1.70 27.37 9.30
N HIS A 195 2.28 26.57 10.19
CA HIS A 195 3.48 25.79 9.92
C HIS A 195 3.26 24.73 8.83
N ALA A 196 2.10 24.05 8.82
CA ALA A 196 1.77 23.10 7.76
C ALA A 196 1.63 23.80 6.39
N LEU A 197 1.03 25.00 6.37
CA LEU A 197 0.93 25.82 5.16
C LEU A 197 2.31 26.27 4.67
N GLU A 198 3.19 26.73 5.56
CA GLU A 198 4.57 27.14 5.24
C GLU A 198 5.38 26.01 4.64
N ARG A 199 5.23 24.78 5.16
CA ARG A 199 5.89 23.59 4.62
C ARG A 199 5.30 23.16 3.26
N GLY A 200 3.98 23.22 3.11
CA GLY A 200 3.28 22.74 1.91
C GLY A 200 3.31 23.68 0.72
N LYS A 201 3.15 24.98 0.96
CA LYS A 201 3.08 26.02 -0.08
C LYS A 201 4.22 25.95 -1.11
N PRO A 202 5.51 25.80 -0.74
CA PRO A 202 6.58 25.70 -1.72
C PRO A 202 6.65 24.33 -2.40
N GLN A 203 5.94 23.31 -1.94
CA GLN A 203 6.07 21.91 -2.41
C GLN A 203 4.95 21.47 -3.36
N LEU A 204 4.00 22.35 -3.69
CA LEU A 204 2.91 22.02 -4.60
C LEU A 204 3.44 21.80 -6.02
N GLY A 205 3.07 20.67 -6.62
CA GLY A 205 3.65 20.19 -7.87
C GLY A 205 5.06 19.61 -7.67
N THR A 206 5.26 18.75 -6.67
CA THR A 206 6.53 18.02 -6.49
C THR A 206 6.28 16.55 -6.17
N LEU A 207 7.16 15.67 -6.62
CA LEU A 207 7.14 14.25 -6.23
C LEU A 207 7.59 14.11 -4.77
N GLY A 208 8.74 14.73 -4.50
CA GLY A 208 9.61 14.54 -3.34
C GLY A 208 9.88 13.08 -2.96
N SER A 209 10.26 12.81 -1.71
CA SER A 209 11.11 11.64 -1.41
C SER A 209 10.45 10.39 -0.86
N GLY A 210 11.28 9.35 -0.67
CA GLY A 210 10.90 8.05 -0.14
C GLY A 210 10.50 7.11 -1.26
N ASN A 211 9.38 6.40 -1.09
CA ASN A 211 8.84 5.53 -2.13
C ASN A 211 8.07 6.28 -3.22
N HIS A 212 8.11 7.62 -3.25
CA HIS A 212 7.43 8.42 -4.27
C HIS A 212 8.21 8.44 -5.59
N PHE A 213 7.48 8.36 -6.70
CA PHE A 213 8.07 8.32 -8.03
C PHE A 213 7.13 8.74 -9.15
N LEU A 214 7.72 8.97 -10.32
CA LEU A 214 7.04 8.88 -11.60
C LEU A 214 7.70 7.77 -12.41
N GLU A 215 6.90 6.89 -13.00
CA GLU A 215 7.40 5.73 -13.74
C GLU A 215 6.70 5.61 -15.09
N ILE A 216 7.51 5.52 -16.15
CA ILE A 216 7.06 5.14 -17.49
C ILE A 216 7.10 3.63 -17.56
N GLN A 217 5.98 3.03 -17.93
CA GLN A 217 5.79 1.59 -17.93
C GLN A 217 5.29 1.11 -19.29
N VAL A 218 5.47 -0.18 -19.56
CA VAL A 218 4.79 -0.90 -20.63
C VAL A 218 3.83 -1.90 -20.03
N VAL A 219 2.60 -1.96 -20.53
CA VAL A 219 1.67 -3.05 -20.23
C VAL A 219 2.24 -4.33 -20.85
N ASP A 220 2.72 -5.25 -20.02
CA ASP A 220 3.41 -6.44 -20.49
C ASP A 220 2.53 -7.69 -20.51
N LYS A 221 1.39 -7.65 -19.81
CA LYS A 221 0.43 -8.74 -19.75
C LYS A 221 -0.97 -8.25 -19.41
N ILE A 222 -1.96 -8.71 -20.17
CA ILE A 222 -3.39 -8.58 -19.83
C ILE A 222 -3.90 -9.90 -19.24
N TYR A 223 -4.62 -9.82 -18.13
CA TYR A 223 -5.28 -10.96 -17.46
C TYR A 223 -6.77 -11.01 -17.75
N ASP A 224 -7.40 -9.84 -17.92
CA ASP A 224 -8.82 -9.72 -18.26
C ASP A 224 -8.98 -8.79 -19.48
N PRO A 225 -9.11 -9.34 -20.70
CA PRO A 225 -9.20 -8.55 -21.93
C PRO A 225 -10.44 -7.68 -22.04
N GLU A 226 -11.55 -8.07 -21.40
CA GLU A 226 -12.79 -7.29 -21.45
C GLU A 226 -12.66 -6.05 -20.58
N ILE A 227 -12.23 -6.23 -19.33
CA ILE A 227 -12.03 -5.11 -18.40
C ILE A 227 -10.88 -4.21 -18.87
N ALA A 228 -9.79 -4.78 -19.40
CA ALA A 228 -8.68 -4.00 -19.93
C ALA A 228 -9.14 -3.05 -21.05
N ARG A 229 -10.01 -3.52 -21.95
CA ARG A 229 -10.58 -2.69 -23.03
C ARG A 229 -11.39 -1.51 -22.51
N GLU A 230 -12.20 -1.72 -21.46
CA GLU A 230 -12.97 -0.64 -20.82
C GLU A 230 -12.06 0.42 -20.18
N LEU A 231 -10.94 -0.02 -19.59
CA LEU A 231 -9.87 0.85 -19.06
C LEU A 231 -9.00 1.47 -20.17
N GLY A 232 -9.15 1.05 -21.42
CA GLY A 232 -8.34 1.47 -22.55
C GLY A 232 -6.89 0.97 -22.50
N LEU A 233 -6.67 -0.21 -21.90
CA LEU A 233 -5.39 -0.88 -21.72
C LEU A 233 -5.16 -2.00 -22.75
N GLU A 234 -3.98 -2.02 -23.36
CA GLU A 234 -3.57 -3.02 -24.35
C GLU A 234 -2.12 -3.49 -24.13
N GLU A 235 -1.78 -4.72 -24.52
CA GLU A 235 -0.40 -5.20 -24.42
C GLU A 235 0.55 -4.39 -25.31
N GLY A 236 1.72 -4.03 -24.76
CA GLY A 236 2.71 -3.20 -25.44
C GLY A 236 2.45 -1.69 -25.36
N GLN A 237 1.30 -1.27 -24.81
CA GLN A 237 0.94 0.13 -24.60
C GLN A 237 1.80 0.75 -23.49
N ILE A 238 2.09 2.04 -23.64
CA ILE A 238 2.82 2.83 -22.65
C ILE A 238 1.87 3.50 -21.68
N THR A 239 2.17 3.34 -20.39
CA THR A 239 1.48 3.99 -19.28
C THR A 239 2.46 4.80 -18.44
N VAL A 240 1.94 5.75 -17.67
CA VAL A 240 2.71 6.51 -16.69
C VAL A 240 2.03 6.39 -15.34
N MET A 241 2.79 5.94 -14.34
CA MET A 241 2.35 5.86 -12.96
C MET A 241 2.99 6.98 -12.14
N ILE A 242 2.16 7.75 -11.42
CA ILE A 242 2.60 8.85 -10.56
C ILE A 242 2.23 8.47 -9.12
N HIS A 243 3.23 8.28 -8.28
CA HIS A 243 3.07 7.97 -6.86
C HIS A 243 3.62 9.13 -6.02
N CYS A 244 2.73 9.92 -5.44
CA CYS A 244 3.07 10.96 -4.47
C CYS A 244 1.89 11.28 -3.54
N GLY A 245 2.07 12.21 -2.60
CA GLY A 245 1.04 12.57 -1.63
C GLY A 245 1.04 14.03 -1.24
N SER A 246 0.54 14.31 -0.03
CA SER A 246 0.39 15.66 0.53
C SER A 246 1.68 16.38 0.91
N ARG A 247 2.85 15.82 0.55
CA ARG A 247 4.18 16.35 0.85
C ARG A 247 4.33 16.68 2.35
N GLY A 248 5.10 17.72 2.68
CA GLY A 248 5.33 18.17 4.05
C GLY A 248 4.06 18.69 4.74
N LEU A 249 3.03 19.09 3.99
CA LEU A 249 1.79 19.62 4.56
C LEU A 249 1.04 18.55 5.37
N GLY A 250 0.69 17.43 4.74
CA GLY A 250 -0.06 16.38 5.44
C GLY A 250 0.75 15.71 6.54
N HIS A 251 2.08 15.62 6.39
CA HIS A 251 2.95 15.21 7.49
C HIS A 251 2.83 16.17 8.69
N GLN A 252 2.84 17.48 8.46
CA GLN A 252 2.71 18.46 9.54
C GLN A 252 1.32 18.42 10.16
N VAL A 253 0.24 18.32 9.37
CA VAL A 253 -1.13 18.14 9.88
C VAL A 253 -1.21 16.92 10.79
N CYS A 254 -0.70 15.77 10.34
CA CYS A 254 -0.58 14.57 11.15
C CYS A 254 0.17 14.83 12.47
N THR A 255 1.35 15.47 12.40
CA THR A 255 2.18 15.77 13.57
C THR A 255 1.47 16.67 14.58
N ASP A 256 0.78 17.70 14.11
CA ASP A 256 0.06 18.65 14.95
C ASP A 256 -1.10 17.96 15.68
N TYR A 257 -1.87 17.14 14.96
CA TYR A 257 -3.04 16.47 15.53
C TYR A 257 -2.70 15.30 16.44
N LEU A 258 -1.53 14.65 16.31
CA LEU A 258 -1.08 13.69 17.32
C LEU A 258 -1.02 14.28 18.72
N VAL A 259 -0.49 15.50 18.85
CA VAL A 259 -0.38 16.18 20.15
C VAL A 259 -1.78 16.41 20.72
N THR A 260 -2.73 16.78 19.85
CA THR A 260 -4.15 16.91 20.21
C THR A 260 -4.75 15.56 20.61
N MET A 261 -4.52 14.49 19.85
CA MET A 261 -5.03 13.15 20.14
C MET A 261 -4.48 12.60 21.46
N GLN A 262 -3.19 12.81 21.76
CA GLN A 262 -2.61 12.38 23.04
C GLN A 262 -3.29 13.04 24.24
N LYS A 263 -3.68 14.32 24.13
CA LYS A 263 -4.48 15.01 25.15
C LYS A 263 -5.91 14.48 25.19
N ALA A 264 -6.50 14.19 24.03
CA ALA A 264 -7.85 13.64 23.93
C ALA A 264 -7.95 12.26 24.60
N VAL A 265 -6.96 11.38 24.41
CA VAL A 265 -6.88 10.07 25.08
C VAL A 265 -7.00 10.21 26.59
N GLN A 266 -6.27 11.16 27.19
CA GLN A 266 -6.34 11.44 28.63
C GLN A 266 -7.71 12.03 29.02
N LYS A 267 -8.20 13.01 28.26
CA LYS A 267 -9.48 13.70 28.50
C LYS A 267 -10.68 12.74 28.49
N TYR A 268 -10.69 11.78 27.56
CA TYR A 268 -11.78 10.83 27.38
C TYR A 268 -11.54 9.49 28.10
N GLY A 269 -10.44 9.36 28.85
CA GLY A 269 -10.13 8.14 29.60
C GLY A 269 -9.90 6.90 28.73
N ILE A 270 -9.44 7.07 27.49
CA ILE A 270 -9.22 5.98 26.53
C ILE A 270 -7.99 5.19 26.96
N LYS A 271 -8.14 3.88 27.16
CA LYS A 271 -7.02 2.98 27.44
C LYS A 271 -6.43 2.50 26.11
N LEU A 272 -5.15 2.76 25.89
CA LEU A 272 -4.45 2.34 24.68
C LEU A 272 -3.48 1.19 25.00
N PRO A 273 -3.44 0.14 24.16
CA PRO A 273 -2.41 -0.89 24.29
C PRO A 273 -1.02 -0.38 23.87
N ASP A 274 -0.97 0.67 23.04
CA ASP A 274 0.26 1.36 22.64
C ASP A 274 0.04 2.87 22.52
N ARG A 275 0.99 3.70 22.97
CA ARG A 275 0.92 5.18 22.91
C ARG A 275 0.80 5.72 21.48
N GLN A 276 1.32 5.00 20.48
CA GLN A 276 1.26 5.37 19.06
C GLN A 276 -0.15 5.21 18.47
N LEU A 277 -1.09 4.60 19.20
CA LEU A 277 -2.50 4.48 18.84
C LEU A 277 -3.34 5.65 19.37
N ALA A 278 -2.72 6.82 19.58
CA ALA A 278 -3.41 8.02 20.04
C ALA A 278 -4.60 8.36 19.13
N CYS A 279 -5.79 8.50 19.73
CA CYS A 279 -7.05 8.69 19.03
C CYS A 279 -8.02 9.59 19.81
N ALA A 280 -9.13 9.96 19.18
CA ALA A 280 -10.25 10.64 19.80
C ALA A 280 -11.58 10.12 19.22
N PRO A 281 -12.70 10.22 19.94
CA PRO A 281 -14.02 9.95 19.36
C PRO A 281 -14.25 10.84 18.14
N LEU A 282 -14.79 10.25 17.06
CA LEU A 282 -14.94 10.94 15.78
C LEU A 282 -15.87 12.16 15.86
N ASP A 283 -16.87 12.10 16.74
CA ASP A 283 -17.85 13.16 16.99
C ASP A 283 -17.35 14.24 17.95
N SER A 284 -16.20 14.03 18.59
CA SER A 284 -15.55 15.00 19.46
C SER A 284 -15.02 16.20 18.65
N PRO A 285 -14.81 17.37 19.29
CA PRO A 285 -14.16 18.50 18.63
C PRO A 285 -12.79 18.15 18.03
N GLU A 286 -11.99 17.35 18.74
CA GLU A 286 -10.67 16.91 18.30
C GLU A 286 -10.75 15.99 17.07
N GLY A 287 -11.67 15.01 17.08
CA GLY A 287 -11.90 14.09 15.97
C GLY A 287 -12.42 14.80 14.71
N LYS A 288 -13.46 15.62 14.86
CA LYS A 288 -14.03 16.43 13.75
C LYS A 288 -12.99 17.37 13.15
N ASN A 289 -12.20 18.04 13.99
CA ASN A 289 -11.20 18.97 13.51
C ASN A 289 -10.08 18.28 12.73
N TYR A 290 -9.62 17.13 13.23
CA TYR A 290 -8.62 16.33 12.52
C TYR A 290 -9.13 15.84 11.18
N TYR A 291 -10.37 15.30 11.13
CA TYR A 291 -10.95 14.81 9.89
C TYR A 291 -11.03 15.91 8.82
N ALA A 292 -11.47 17.10 9.19
CA ALA A 292 -11.54 18.25 8.30
C ALA A 292 -10.15 18.75 7.85
N ALA A 293 -9.14 18.74 8.73
CA ALA A 293 -7.76 19.09 8.37
C ALA A 293 -7.12 18.03 7.46
N MET A 294 -7.36 16.74 7.73
CA MET A 294 -6.92 15.62 6.91
C MET A 294 -7.56 15.67 5.52
N ALA A 295 -8.85 15.99 5.42
CA ALA A 295 -9.55 16.20 4.15
C ALA A 295 -8.90 17.33 3.34
N GLY A 296 -8.56 18.46 3.98
CA GLY A 296 -7.83 19.54 3.32
C GLY A 296 -6.45 19.11 2.79
N ALA A 297 -5.71 18.34 3.59
CA ALA A 297 -4.43 17.79 3.17
C ALA A 297 -4.58 16.73 2.05
N ALA A 298 -5.69 15.99 2.02
CA ALA A 298 -6.02 15.06 0.94
C ALA A 298 -6.29 15.79 -0.38
N ASN A 299 -7.04 16.89 -0.33
CA ASN A 299 -7.30 17.78 -1.46
C ASN A 299 -6.00 18.35 -2.04
N TYR A 300 -5.08 18.79 -1.17
CA TYR A 300 -3.76 19.22 -1.61
C TYR A 300 -2.98 18.11 -2.33
N ALA A 301 -3.06 16.86 -1.88
CA ALA A 301 -2.37 15.76 -2.54
C ALA A 301 -2.92 15.44 -3.93
N TRP A 302 -4.25 15.48 -4.10
CA TRP A 302 -4.89 15.33 -5.41
C TRP A 302 -4.50 16.47 -6.36
N ALA A 303 -4.53 17.72 -5.90
CA ALA A 303 -4.03 18.87 -6.66
C ALA A 303 -2.55 18.68 -7.06
N ASN A 304 -1.71 18.18 -6.14
CA ASN A 304 -0.30 17.89 -6.41
C ASN A 304 -0.12 16.86 -7.54
N ARG A 305 -0.84 15.73 -7.49
CA ARG A 305 -0.82 14.70 -8.54
C ARG A 305 -1.33 15.24 -9.88
N GLN A 306 -2.38 16.07 -9.86
CA GLN A 306 -2.92 16.72 -11.05
C GLN A 306 -1.89 17.63 -11.72
N CYS A 307 -1.19 18.49 -10.97
CA CYS A 307 -0.13 19.34 -11.50
C CYS A 307 1.04 18.53 -12.11
N ILE A 308 1.44 17.44 -11.45
CA ILE A 308 2.52 16.57 -11.95
C ILE A 308 2.10 15.88 -13.25
N MET A 309 0.85 15.38 -13.32
CA MET A 309 0.32 14.79 -14.54
C MET A 309 0.28 15.80 -15.70
N HIS A 310 -0.10 17.05 -15.43
CA HIS A 310 -0.09 18.10 -16.45
C HIS A 310 1.32 18.31 -17.04
N TRP A 311 2.37 18.43 -16.21
CA TRP A 311 3.72 18.56 -16.75
C TRP A 311 4.24 17.28 -17.40
N THR A 312 3.77 16.12 -16.94
CA THR A 312 4.03 14.84 -17.63
C THR A 312 3.50 14.91 -19.05
N ARG A 313 2.26 15.39 -19.23
CA ARG A 313 1.64 15.60 -20.55
C ARG A 313 2.47 16.55 -21.42
N GLU A 314 2.88 17.70 -20.89
CA GLU A 314 3.72 18.66 -21.62
C GLU A 314 5.04 18.04 -22.12
N VAL A 315 5.70 17.24 -21.27
CA VAL A 315 6.97 16.61 -21.63
C VAL A 315 6.78 15.55 -22.71
N PHE A 316 5.75 14.70 -22.62
CA PHE A 316 5.45 13.74 -23.67
C PHE A 316 5.14 14.46 -24.99
N ALA A 317 4.26 15.46 -24.98
CA ALA A 317 3.93 16.28 -26.14
C ALA A 317 5.20 16.86 -26.81
N LYS A 318 6.12 17.43 -26.01
CA LYS A 318 7.40 17.95 -26.49
C LYS A 318 8.30 16.88 -27.13
N VAL A 319 8.48 15.73 -26.47
CA VAL A 319 9.40 14.66 -26.92
C VAL A 319 8.87 13.95 -28.18
N PHE A 320 7.55 13.81 -28.29
CA PHE A 320 6.90 13.17 -29.43
C PHE A 320 6.47 14.15 -30.52
N ARG A 321 6.62 15.47 -30.31
CA ARG A 321 6.22 16.53 -31.24
C ARG A 321 4.74 16.40 -31.64
N SER A 322 3.89 16.20 -30.64
CA SER A 322 2.44 15.98 -30.76
C SER A 322 1.74 16.71 -29.61
N THR A 323 0.42 16.63 -29.52
CA THR A 323 -0.34 17.16 -28.38
C THR A 323 -0.66 16.07 -27.37
N PRO A 324 -0.91 16.40 -26.09
CA PRO A 324 -1.31 15.39 -25.11
C PRO A 324 -2.61 14.66 -25.48
N GLU A 325 -3.52 15.34 -26.19
CA GLU A 325 -4.78 14.80 -26.70
C GLU A 325 -4.53 13.76 -27.80
N GLU A 326 -3.67 14.06 -28.79
CA GLU A 326 -3.28 13.13 -29.86
C GLU A 326 -2.54 11.90 -29.34
N LEU A 327 -1.77 12.06 -28.26
CA LEU A 327 -1.07 10.96 -27.57
C LEU A 327 -1.99 10.17 -26.63
N GLU A 328 -3.26 10.54 -26.54
CA GLU A 328 -4.27 10.00 -25.62
C GLU A 328 -3.76 9.85 -24.18
N LEU A 329 -3.06 10.87 -23.65
CA LEU A 329 -2.54 10.89 -22.27
C LEU A 329 -3.64 11.03 -21.22
N LYS A 330 -4.56 10.06 -21.19
CA LYS A 330 -5.79 10.06 -20.40
C LYS A 330 -5.58 9.40 -19.05
N LEU A 331 -6.20 9.98 -18.03
CA LEU A 331 -6.24 9.41 -16.69
C LEU A 331 -7.10 8.14 -16.71
N ILE A 332 -6.52 7.00 -16.30
CA ILE A 332 -7.31 5.79 -16.01
C ILE A 332 -8.00 5.98 -14.67
N TYR A 333 -7.23 6.20 -13.61
CA TYR A 333 -7.75 6.45 -12.27
C TYR A 333 -6.69 7.08 -11.36
N ASP A 334 -7.13 7.70 -10.27
CA ASP A 334 -6.30 8.19 -9.17
C ASP A 334 -6.91 7.74 -7.84
N VAL A 335 -6.12 7.03 -7.03
CA VAL A 335 -6.58 6.39 -5.79
C VAL A 335 -5.61 6.63 -4.63
N ALA A 336 -6.16 6.93 -3.47
CA ALA A 336 -5.46 7.07 -2.20
C ALA A 336 -5.12 5.70 -1.59
N HIS A 337 -4.03 5.64 -0.83
CA HIS A 337 -3.73 4.48 0.02
C HIS A 337 -3.41 4.81 1.48
N ASN A 338 -3.42 6.10 1.83
CA ASN A 338 -3.38 6.58 3.21
C ASN A 338 -4.49 7.62 3.37
N ILE A 339 -5.66 7.21 3.86
CA ILE A 339 -6.84 8.08 3.98
C ILE A 339 -7.82 7.50 5.00
N ALA A 340 -8.62 8.36 5.64
CA ALA A 340 -9.80 7.95 6.39
C ALA A 340 -11.04 8.50 5.69
N LYS A 341 -12.08 7.67 5.52
CA LYS A 341 -13.31 8.09 4.82
C LYS A 341 -14.56 7.59 5.52
N ILE A 342 -15.58 8.43 5.47
CA ILE A 342 -16.90 8.08 5.95
C ILE A 342 -17.65 7.33 4.86
N GLU A 343 -17.90 6.04 5.09
CA GLU A 343 -18.49 5.13 4.11
C GLU A 343 -19.65 4.35 4.73
N GLU A 344 -20.62 3.96 3.89
CA GLU A 344 -21.69 3.06 4.29
C GLU A 344 -21.32 1.62 3.93
N HIS A 345 -21.46 0.71 4.89
CA HIS A 345 -21.17 -0.72 4.74
C HIS A 345 -22.32 -1.55 5.32
N SER A 346 -22.34 -2.86 5.07
CA SER A 346 -23.33 -3.77 5.65
C SER A 346 -22.67 -4.68 6.69
N TRP A 347 -23.25 -4.75 7.89
CA TRP A 347 -22.82 -5.68 8.93
C TRP A 347 -24.03 -6.37 9.54
N GLY A 348 -24.05 -7.71 9.51
CA GLY A 348 -25.21 -8.48 9.98
C GLY A 348 -26.52 -8.16 9.22
N GLY A 349 -26.41 -7.74 7.96
CA GLY A 349 -27.56 -7.33 7.13
C GLY A 349 -28.07 -5.90 7.40
N GLN A 350 -27.44 -5.15 8.30
CA GLN A 350 -27.80 -3.76 8.58
C GLN A 350 -26.80 -2.81 7.94
N LYS A 351 -27.30 -1.70 7.38
CA LYS A 351 -26.45 -0.60 6.93
C LYS A 351 -25.84 0.11 8.13
N ILE A 352 -24.52 0.22 8.14
CA ILE A 352 -23.74 0.92 9.14
C ILE A 352 -22.87 1.98 8.48
N LYS A 353 -22.68 3.10 9.17
CA LYS A 353 -21.82 4.19 8.73
C LYS A 353 -20.52 4.13 9.51
N LEU A 354 -19.40 3.99 8.80
CA LEU A 354 -18.08 3.79 9.38
C LEU A 354 -17.10 4.87 8.94
N CYS A 355 -16.13 5.18 9.79
CA CYS A 355 -14.91 5.89 9.37
C CYS A 355 -13.82 4.85 9.05
N VAL A 356 -13.73 4.47 7.79
CA VAL A 356 -12.79 3.45 7.30
C VAL A 356 -11.40 4.06 7.20
N HIS A 357 -10.48 3.57 8.02
CA HIS A 357 -9.08 4.00 8.01
C HIS A 357 -8.27 3.07 7.12
N ARG A 358 -7.68 3.61 6.06
CA ARG A 358 -6.78 2.88 5.17
C ARG A 358 -5.38 3.46 5.29
N LYS A 359 -4.42 2.61 5.65
CA LYS A 359 -2.99 2.97 5.70
C LYS A 359 -2.19 1.87 5.02
N GLY A 360 -1.62 2.17 3.86
CA GLY A 360 -1.07 1.14 2.98
C GLY A 360 -2.14 0.16 2.50
N ALA A 361 -3.37 0.64 2.31
CA ALA A 361 -4.49 -0.11 1.75
C ALA A 361 -5.30 0.81 0.85
N THR A 362 -5.94 0.25 -0.17
CA THR A 362 -6.60 1.02 -1.23
C THR A 362 -8.09 0.67 -1.28
N ARG A 363 -8.96 1.64 -1.57
CA ARG A 363 -10.38 1.38 -1.79
C ARG A 363 -10.57 0.55 -3.06
N ALA A 364 -11.49 -0.41 -3.02
CA ALA A 364 -11.73 -1.42 -4.04
C ALA A 364 -13.23 -1.68 -4.20
N PHE A 365 -14.00 -0.63 -4.48
CA PHE A 365 -15.45 -0.74 -4.63
C PHE A 365 -15.87 -1.66 -5.80
N PRO A 366 -17.00 -2.38 -5.64
CA PRO A 366 -17.46 -3.40 -6.57
C PRO A 366 -18.11 -2.76 -7.81
N PRO A 367 -18.40 -3.55 -8.85
CA PRO A 367 -19.31 -3.12 -9.91
C PRO A 367 -20.61 -2.52 -9.35
N PHE A 368 -21.13 -1.51 -10.03
CA PHE A 368 -22.38 -0.80 -9.76
C PHE A 368 -22.40 0.05 -8.47
N HIS A 369 -21.25 0.23 -7.82
CA HIS A 369 -21.17 1.15 -6.68
C HIS A 369 -21.33 2.61 -7.12
N GLN A 370 -22.20 3.36 -6.45
CA GLN A 370 -22.56 4.74 -6.83
C GLN A 370 -21.38 5.72 -6.91
N ASP A 371 -20.35 5.51 -6.10
CA ASP A 371 -19.15 6.37 -6.05
C ASP A 371 -18.09 6.06 -7.12
N ILE A 372 -18.38 5.12 -8.03
CA ILE A 372 -17.51 4.78 -9.15
C ILE A 372 -17.94 5.61 -10.37
N PRO A 373 -17.00 6.12 -11.20
CA PRO A 373 -17.36 6.82 -12.43
C PRO A 373 -18.23 5.96 -13.34
N GLU A 374 -19.20 6.57 -14.04
CA GLU A 374 -20.18 5.87 -14.88
C GLU A 374 -19.52 4.84 -15.82
N ARG A 375 -18.40 5.23 -16.45
CA ARG A 375 -17.62 4.38 -17.36
C ARG A 375 -17.15 3.07 -16.71
N TYR A 376 -16.89 3.06 -15.41
CA TYR A 376 -16.34 1.90 -14.70
C TYR A 376 -17.38 1.15 -13.86
N GLN A 377 -18.64 1.59 -13.88
CA GLN A 377 -19.72 0.96 -13.12
C GLN A 377 -19.79 -0.55 -13.37
N LYS A 378 -19.63 -1.03 -14.60
CA LYS A 378 -19.74 -2.47 -14.90
C LYS A 378 -18.53 -3.31 -14.47
N ILE A 379 -17.36 -2.69 -14.32
CA ILE A 379 -16.10 -3.41 -14.09
C ILE A 379 -15.61 -3.31 -12.64
N GLY A 380 -16.18 -2.40 -11.85
CA GLY A 380 -15.72 -2.09 -10.51
C GLY A 380 -14.63 -1.00 -10.49
N GLN A 381 -14.24 -0.57 -9.31
CA GLN A 381 -13.30 0.56 -9.16
C GLN A 381 -11.90 0.12 -9.60
N PRO A 382 -11.21 0.87 -10.48
CA PRO A 382 -9.80 0.61 -10.77
C PRO A 382 -8.96 0.72 -9.50
N VAL A 383 -8.09 -0.25 -9.28
CA VAL A 383 -7.16 -0.32 -8.16
C VAL A 383 -5.73 -0.37 -8.70
N LEU A 384 -4.90 0.54 -8.23
CA LEU A 384 -3.54 0.75 -8.74
C LEU A 384 -2.52 0.28 -7.72
N ILE A 385 -1.72 -0.73 -8.09
CA ILE A 385 -0.71 -1.32 -7.21
C ILE A 385 0.68 -1.03 -7.80
N PRO A 386 1.48 -0.14 -7.20
CA PRO A 386 2.83 0.14 -7.63
C PRO A 386 3.76 -0.99 -7.18
N GLY A 387 4.68 -1.34 -8.07
CA GLY A 387 5.89 -2.06 -7.71
C GLY A 387 6.92 -1.14 -7.03
N ASP A 388 8.10 -1.70 -6.78
CA ASP A 388 9.31 -0.91 -6.57
C ASP A 388 9.97 -0.56 -7.92
N MET A 389 11.01 0.28 -7.90
CA MET A 389 11.65 0.80 -9.13
C MET A 389 12.22 -0.24 -10.09
N GLY A 390 12.34 -1.50 -9.66
CA GLY A 390 12.82 -2.59 -10.49
C GLY A 390 11.79 -3.70 -10.71
N ARG A 391 10.55 -3.58 -10.24
CA ARG A 391 9.55 -4.65 -10.30
C ARG A 391 8.25 -4.18 -10.98
N CYS A 392 7.38 -5.15 -11.26
CA CYS A 392 6.14 -4.89 -11.99
C CYS A 392 5.15 -4.10 -11.13
N SER A 393 4.30 -3.31 -11.78
CA SER A 393 3.10 -2.72 -11.19
C SER A 393 1.85 -3.42 -11.74
N TYR A 394 0.71 -3.25 -11.10
CA TYR A 394 -0.55 -3.87 -11.52
C TYR A 394 -1.72 -2.87 -11.54
N CYS A 395 -2.62 -3.09 -12.49
CA CYS A 395 -3.97 -2.53 -12.49
C CYS A 395 -4.95 -3.67 -12.19
N LEU A 396 -5.76 -3.50 -11.16
CA LEU A 396 -6.79 -4.43 -10.72
C LEU A 396 -8.16 -3.71 -10.73
N VAL A 397 -9.23 -4.43 -10.43
CA VAL A 397 -10.53 -3.83 -10.11
C VAL A 397 -11.09 -4.36 -8.78
N GLY A 398 -11.90 -3.54 -8.11
CA GLY A 398 -12.65 -3.90 -6.91
C GLY A 398 -13.77 -4.90 -7.17
N THR A 399 -14.25 -5.53 -6.09
CA THR A 399 -15.16 -6.68 -6.17
C THR A 399 -16.18 -6.66 -5.03
N GLU A 400 -17.27 -7.40 -5.17
CA GLU A 400 -18.26 -7.60 -4.09
C GLU A 400 -17.61 -8.24 -2.86
N LYS A 401 -16.66 -9.15 -3.08
CA LYS A 401 -15.96 -9.84 -1.99
C LYS A 401 -15.21 -8.87 -1.09
N ALA A 402 -14.64 -7.80 -1.66
CA ALA A 402 -14.04 -6.73 -0.86
C ALA A 402 -15.08 -6.01 0.01
N MET A 403 -16.29 -5.77 -0.48
CA MET A 403 -17.36 -5.16 0.33
C MET A 403 -17.78 -6.06 1.49
N GLU A 404 -17.85 -7.36 1.26
CA GLU A 404 -18.22 -8.35 2.28
C GLU A 404 -17.15 -8.51 3.38
N GLU A 405 -15.87 -8.55 3.00
CA GLU A 405 -14.81 -9.01 3.91
C GLU A 405 -13.88 -7.91 4.41
N THR A 406 -13.72 -6.82 3.65
CA THR A 406 -12.65 -5.83 3.89
C THR A 406 -13.13 -4.39 3.80
N PHE A 407 -14.44 -4.14 3.94
CA PHE A 407 -15.03 -2.82 3.81
C PHE A 407 -14.63 -2.13 2.49
N GLY A 408 -14.71 -2.88 1.39
CA GLY A 408 -14.33 -2.43 0.06
C GLY A 408 -12.86 -2.03 -0.03
N SER A 409 -11.94 -2.84 0.51
CA SER A 409 -10.51 -2.52 0.56
C SER A 409 -9.62 -3.63 0.02
N THR A 410 -8.46 -3.28 -0.51
CA THR A 410 -7.43 -4.22 -0.94
C THR A 410 -6.02 -3.68 -0.67
N CYS A 411 -4.98 -4.39 -1.12
CA CYS A 411 -3.59 -3.99 -0.94
C CYS A 411 -3.26 -2.70 -1.69
N HIS A 412 -2.11 -2.09 -1.36
CA HIS A 412 -1.62 -0.88 -2.04
C HIS A 412 -0.30 -1.06 -2.77
N GLY A 413 0.43 -2.17 -2.57
CA GLY A 413 1.83 -2.32 -3.02
C GLY A 413 2.59 -3.41 -2.26
N ALA A 414 3.85 -3.61 -2.63
CA ALA A 414 4.77 -4.44 -1.86
C ALA A 414 5.15 -3.72 -0.56
N GLY A 415 4.85 -4.32 0.60
CA GLY A 415 5.34 -3.81 1.88
C GLY A 415 6.87 -3.88 1.97
N ARG A 416 7.48 -2.92 2.67
CA ARG A 416 8.93 -2.98 2.96
C ARG A 416 9.23 -4.13 3.91
N VAL A 417 10.29 -4.88 3.61
CA VAL A 417 10.86 -5.92 4.48
C VAL A 417 12.14 -5.44 5.18
N MET A 418 12.70 -4.31 4.74
CA MET A 418 13.93 -3.74 5.31
C MET A 418 13.82 -2.25 5.65
N SER A 419 14.44 -1.86 6.77
CA SER A 419 14.64 -0.46 7.09
C SER A 419 15.59 0.21 6.08
N ARG A 420 15.49 1.54 5.93
CA ARG A 420 16.36 2.31 5.02
C ARG A 420 17.85 2.16 5.38
N MET A 421 18.16 2.11 6.67
CA MET A 421 19.53 1.89 7.15
C MET A 421 20.04 0.48 6.82
N ALA A 422 19.18 -0.55 6.96
CA ALA A 422 19.54 -1.91 6.60
C ALA A 422 19.77 -2.05 5.09
N ALA A 423 18.91 -1.43 4.26
CA ALA A 423 19.07 -1.39 2.81
C ALA A 423 20.41 -0.74 2.41
N LYS A 424 20.75 0.42 2.98
CA LYS A 424 22.06 1.07 2.79
C LYS A 424 23.24 0.18 3.14
N LYS A 425 23.13 -0.62 4.20
CA LYS A 425 24.20 -1.52 4.62
C LYS A 425 24.39 -2.68 3.63
N GLN A 426 23.30 -3.27 3.16
CA GLN A 426 23.33 -4.39 2.21
C GLN A 426 23.74 -3.95 0.80
N ALA A 427 23.41 -2.73 0.38
CA ALA A 427 23.78 -2.20 -0.93
C ALA A 427 25.24 -1.73 -1.03
N ARG A 428 26.06 -1.86 0.02
CA ARG A 428 27.46 -1.40 -0.01
C ARG A 428 28.23 -2.11 -1.12
N GLY A 429 28.85 -1.33 -2.01
CA GLY A 429 29.62 -1.84 -3.14
C GLY A 429 28.79 -2.20 -4.38
N ARG A 430 27.46 -2.03 -4.34
CA ARG A 430 26.58 -2.22 -5.50
C ARG A 430 26.34 -0.92 -6.25
N ASP A 431 26.22 -1.01 -7.56
CA ASP A 431 25.73 0.08 -8.41
C ASP A 431 24.30 -0.24 -8.87
N ILE A 432 23.33 0.10 -8.01
CA ILE A 432 21.90 -0.17 -8.24
C ILE A 432 21.41 0.48 -9.55
N GLN A 433 21.96 1.63 -9.92
CA GLN A 433 21.57 2.31 -11.17
C GLN A 433 22.04 1.51 -12.39
N GLN A 434 23.26 0.99 -12.35
CA GLN A 434 23.80 0.14 -13.40
C GLN A 434 23.06 -1.21 -13.48
N GLU A 435 22.77 -1.85 -12.35
CA GLU A 435 21.98 -3.09 -12.29
C GLU A 435 20.59 -2.93 -12.93
N LEU A 436 19.91 -1.81 -12.69
CA LEU A 436 18.63 -1.49 -13.32
C LEU A 436 18.77 -1.18 -14.81
N ARG A 437 19.85 -0.49 -15.21
CA ARG A 437 20.14 -0.19 -16.61
C ARG A 437 20.39 -1.47 -17.43
N GLU A 438 21.09 -2.45 -16.86
CA GLU A 438 21.30 -3.78 -17.48
C GLU A 438 20.00 -4.54 -17.69
N ARG A 439 18.98 -4.26 -16.86
CA ARG A 439 17.62 -4.77 -17.01
C ARG A 439 16.76 -3.92 -17.96
N GLY A 440 17.34 -2.90 -18.59
CA GLY A 440 16.67 -1.99 -19.52
C GLY A 440 15.83 -0.90 -18.86
N ILE A 441 16.06 -0.62 -17.56
CA ILE A 441 15.30 0.38 -16.79
C ILE A 441 16.18 1.60 -16.56
N ILE A 442 15.79 2.74 -17.12
CA ILE A 442 16.50 4.00 -16.95
C ILE A 442 16.04 4.67 -15.66
N VAL A 443 16.96 4.97 -14.75
CA VAL A 443 16.59 5.58 -13.46
C VAL A 443 17.29 6.92 -13.25
N LYS A 444 16.52 7.91 -12.79
CA LYS A 444 17.00 9.21 -12.30
C LYS A 444 16.53 9.44 -10.87
N ALA A 445 17.43 9.95 -10.04
CA ALA A 445 17.16 10.40 -8.68
C ALA A 445 18.09 11.56 -8.35
N GLU A 446 17.69 12.43 -7.43
CA GLU A 446 18.55 13.55 -7.00
C GLU A 446 19.87 13.09 -6.38
N ASN A 447 19.83 12.00 -5.61
CA ASN A 447 21.02 11.46 -4.96
C ASN A 447 21.04 9.94 -5.02
N ARG A 448 22.26 9.38 -5.06
CA ARG A 448 22.50 7.92 -5.05
C ARG A 448 21.94 7.24 -3.79
N GLY A 449 21.87 7.96 -2.67
CA GLY A 449 21.35 7.44 -1.40
C GLY A 449 19.88 7.02 -1.49
N THR A 450 19.04 7.83 -2.14
CA THR A 450 17.61 7.53 -2.37
C THR A 450 17.45 6.21 -3.13
N LEU A 451 18.22 6.01 -4.21
CA LEU A 451 18.16 4.76 -4.98
C LEU A 451 18.50 3.56 -4.12
N VAL A 452 19.52 3.68 -3.28
CA VAL A 452 19.92 2.60 -2.39
C VAL A 452 18.86 2.30 -1.32
N GLU A 453 18.21 3.32 -0.76
CA GLU A 453 17.15 3.14 0.25
C GLU A 453 15.91 2.41 -0.28
N GLU A 454 15.70 2.49 -1.58
CA GLU A 454 14.50 2.05 -2.28
C GLU A 454 14.76 0.87 -3.24
N MET A 455 15.91 0.20 -3.12
CA MET A 455 16.27 -0.99 -3.90
C MET A 455 15.20 -2.09 -3.81
N SER A 456 14.99 -2.86 -4.89
CA SER A 456 13.96 -3.90 -4.97
C SER A 456 14.03 -4.92 -3.81
N ASP A 457 15.23 -5.25 -3.34
CA ASP A 457 15.45 -6.18 -2.24
C ASP A 457 14.89 -5.70 -0.89
N ALA A 458 14.62 -4.39 -0.75
CA ALA A 458 14.01 -3.82 0.44
C ALA A 458 12.50 -4.08 0.54
N TYR A 459 11.89 -4.67 -0.49
CA TYR A 459 10.45 -4.84 -0.66
C TYR A 459 10.07 -6.31 -0.88
N LYS A 460 8.86 -6.69 -0.44
CA LYS A 460 8.23 -7.98 -0.82
C LYS A 460 8.06 -8.07 -2.34
N ASP A 461 7.87 -9.28 -2.88
CA ASP A 461 7.41 -9.39 -4.27
C ASP A 461 5.94 -8.96 -4.34
N VAL A 462 5.68 -7.86 -5.06
CA VAL A 462 4.34 -7.34 -5.28
C VAL A 462 3.45 -8.33 -6.04
N SER A 463 4.03 -9.21 -6.85
CA SER A 463 3.29 -10.22 -7.61
C SER A 463 2.66 -11.24 -6.66
N GLU A 464 3.35 -11.65 -5.61
CA GLU A 464 2.80 -12.55 -4.59
C GLU A 464 1.65 -11.89 -3.83
N VAL A 465 1.82 -10.62 -3.43
CA VAL A 465 0.77 -9.86 -2.73
C VAL A 465 -0.49 -9.74 -3.60
N VAL A 466 -0.32 -9.40 -4.89
CA VAL A 466 -1.44 -9.30 -5.83
C VAL A 466 -2.08 -10.66 -6.09
N GLU A 467 -1.29 -11.74 -6.18
CA GLU A 467 -1.81 -13.09 -6.36
C GLU A 467 -2.72 -13.48 -5.19
N VAL A 468 -2.32 -13.22 -3.95
CA VAL A 468 -3.15 -13.50 -2.78
C VAL A 468 -4.47 -12.75 -2.85
N MET A 469 -4.45 -11.44 -3.14
CA MET A 469 -5.70 -10.65 -3.25
C MET A 469 -6.62 -11.13 -4.39
N HIS A 470 -6.02 -11.64 -5.47
CA HIS A 470 -6.76 -12.21 -6.57
C HIS A 470 -7.42 -13.54 -6.23
N GLN A 471 -6.67 -14.45 -5.59
CA GLN A 471 -7.17 -15.77 -5.22
C GLN A 471 -8.21 -15.71 -4.09
N THR A 472 -8.12 -14.72 -3.19
CA THR A 472 -9.18 -14.48 -2.19
C THR A 472 -10.42 -13.83 -2.80
N GLY A 473 -10.33 -13.33 -4.03
CA GLY A 473 -11.42 -12.64 -4.73
C GLY A 473 -11.63 -11.20 -4.31
N ILE A 474 -10.81 -10.64 -3.40
CA ILE A 474 -10.93 -9.25 -2.91
C ILE A 474 -10.68 -8.25 -4.04
N SER A 475 -9.73 -8.50 -4.93
CA SER A 475 -9.52 -7.69 -6.14
C SER A 475 -9.18 -8.55 -7.34
N LYS A 476 -9.59 -8.13 -8.54
CA LYS A 476 -9.38 -8.91 -9.76
C LYS A 476 -8.24 -8.33 -10.58
N LYS A 477 -7.24 -9.16 -10.94
CA LYS A 477 -6.16 -8.76 -11.85
C LYS A 477 -6.70 -8.38 -13.22
N VAL A 478 -6.24 -7.25 -13.76
CA VAL A 478 -6.57 -6.80 -15.12
C VAL A 478 -5.33 -6.70 -15.98
N ALA A 479 -4.32 -5.96 -15.54
CA ALA A 479 -3.09 -5.73 -16.30
C ALA A 479 -1.86 -5.73 -15.38
N ARG A 480 -0.72 -6.14 -15.94
CA ARG A 480 0.60 -5.95 -15.34
C ARG A 480 1.42 -5.02 -16.22
N MET A 481 2.19 -4.16 -15.57
CA MET A 481 3.05 -3.19 -16.20
C MET A 481 4.49 -3.40 -15.74
N LYS A 482 5.45 -3.27 -16.65
CA LYS A 482 6.89 -3.31 -16.38
C LYS A 482 7.51 -1.92 -16.51
N PRO A 483 8.40 -1.51 -15.59
CA PRO A 483 9.08 -0.23 -15.68
C PRO A 483 10.03 -0.19 -16.89
N LEU A 484 10.08 0.96 -17.54
CA LEU A 484 11.08 1.32 -18.56
C LEU A 484 11.95 2.49 -18.10
N GLY A 485 11.34 3.44 -17.40
CA GLY A 485 11.97 4.66 -16.96
C GLY A 485 11.40 5.12 -15.63
N VAL A 486 12.25 5.48 -14.68
CA VAL A 486 11.86 5.77 -13.30
C VAL A 486 12.51 7.05 -12.82
N ILE A 487 11.70 7.96 -12.30
CA ILE A 487 12.12 9.16 -11.59
C ILE A 487 11.78 8.99 -10.13
N LYS A 488 12.81 9.00 -9.29
CA LYS A 488 12.72 8.86 -7.84
C LYS A 488 12.99 10.23 -7.21
N GLY A 489 12.20 10.59 -6.21
CA GLY A 489 12.34 11.91 -5.56
C GLY A 489 12.96 11.92 -4.20
#